data_AF-A0A3B8P7M6-F1
#
_entry.id   AF-A0A3B8P7M6-F1
#
_cell.length_a   1.000
_cell.length_b   1.000
_cell.length_c   1.000
_cell.angle_alpha   90.00
_cell.angle_beta   90.00
_cell.angle_gamma   90.00
#
_symmetry.space_group_name_H-M   'P 1'
#
loop_
_entity.id
_entity.type
_entity.pdbx_description
1 polymer ?
#
loop_
_entity_poly.entity_id
_entity_poly.type
_entity_poly.pdbx_seq_one_letter_code
_entity_poly.pdbx_strand_id
1 'polypeptide(L)' 'RLVAEALAIGKLSSWDHQPWVDASQQYMRNHIDLDDLERKARYPQPAPMD' A
#
# COMPACT_ATOMS: atom_id res chain seq x y z
N ARG A 1 -1.64 17.09 31.74
CA ARG A 1 -0.84 18.12 31.05
C ARG A 1 0.65 17.76 31.02
N LEU A 2 1.25 17.35 32.15
CA LEU A 2 2.67 16.96 32.28
C LEU A 2 3.24 16.10 31.13
N VAL A 3 2.59 14.98 30.79
CA VAL A 3 3.10 14.04 29.76
C VAL A 3 3.07 14.64 28.36
N ALA A 4 1.98 15.31 27.99
CA ALA A 4 1.87 15.95 26.67
C ALA A 4 2.86 17.12 26.52
N GLU A 5 3.07 17.90 27.58
CA GLU A 5 4.05 18.99 27.61
C GLU A 5 5.49 18.46 27.53
N ALA A 6 5.79 17.35 28.22
CA ALA A 6 7.10 16.70 28.12
C ALA A 6 7.38 16.13 26.72
N LEU A 7 6.39 15.53 26.07
CA LEU A 7 6.52 14.97 24.71
C LEU A 7 6.59 16.04 23.60
N ALA A 8 6.22 17.28 23.91
CA ALA A 8 6.30 18.41 22.98
C ALA A 8 7.68 19.11 22.98
N ILE A 9 8.59 18.73 23.88
CA ILE A 9 9.93 19.30 23.98
C ILE A 9 10.90 18.51 23.09
N GLY A 10 11.62 19.21 22.21
CA GLY A 10 12.60 18.59 21.31
C GLY A 10 11.99 18.12 19.99
N LYS A 11 12.50 17.02 19.43
CA LYS A 11 11.99 16.47 18.17
C LYS A 11 10.72 15.68 18.44
N LEU A 12 9.60 16.13 17.89
CA LEU A 12 8.33 15.42 17.97
C LEU A 12 8.42 14.08 17.21
N SER A 13 8.05 13.00 17.90
CA SER A 13 7.80 11.71 17.29
C SER A 13 6.30 11.56 17.05
N SER A 14 5.87 11.56 15.79
CA SER A 14 4.47 11.28 15.45
C SER A 14 4.10 9.85 15.82
N TRP A 15 2.87 9.67 16.30
CA TRP A 15 2.25 8.36 16.55
C TRP A 15 1.27 7.97 15.45
N ASP A 16 1.18 8.77 14.39
CA ASP A 16 0.31 8.49 13.27
C ASP A 16 0.81 7.24 12.55
N HIS A 17 -0.09 6.28 12.37
CA HIS A 17 0.20 5.10 11.56
C HIS A 17 0.37 5.54 10.11
N GLN A 18 1.57 5.34 9.55
CA GLN A 18 1.83 5.58 8.14
C GLN A 18 1.75 4.26 7.37
N PRO A 19 0.63 3.97 6.68
CA PRO A 19 0.55 2.79 5.83
C PRO A 19 1.50 2.97 4.65
N TRP A 20 2.43 2.04 4.52
CA TRP A 20 3.31 1.99 3.36
C TRP A 20 2.76 1.01 2.34
N VAL A 21 2.70 1.44 1.09
CA VAL A 21 2.36 0.56 -0.03
C VAL A 21 3.48 0.66 -1.04
N ASP A 22 4.06 -0.49 -1.39
CA ASP A 22 5.10 -0.55 -2.40
C ASP A 22 4.50 -0.22 -3.76
N ALA A 23 4.72 1.00 -4.25
CA ALA A 23 4.23 1.39 -5.55
C ALA A 23 4.88 0.57 -6.68
N SER A 24 6.11 0.09 -6.50
CA SER A 24 6.86 -0.66 -7.53
C SER A 24 6.23 -2.02 -7.86
N GLN A 25 5.41 -2.55 -6.95
CA GLN A 25 4.71 -3.83 -7.07
C GLN A 25 3.24 -3.67 -7.43
N GLN A 26 2.75 -2.44 -7.55
CA GLN A 26 1.36 -2.16 -7.91
C GLN A 26 1.21 -1.88 -9.40
N TYR A 27 0.04 -2.25 -9.92
CA TYR A 27 -0.40 -2.04 -11.29
C TYR A 27 0.57 -2.62 -12.32
N MET A 28 0.49 -2.13 -13.56
CA MET A 28 1.34 -2.61 -14.64
C MET A 28 2.81 -2.26 -14.41
N ARG A 29 3.64 -3.29 -14.49
CA ARG A 29 5.10 -3.20 -14.42
C ARG A 29 5.70 -4.18 -15.43
N ASN A 30 6.81 -3.81 -16.05
CA ASN A 30 7.45 -4.63 -17.09
C ASN A 30 7.92 -6.01 -16.60
N HIS A 31 8.06 -6.19 -15.28
CA HIS A 31 8.45 -7.47 -14.66
C HIS A 31 7.24 -8.31 -14.20
N ILE A 32 6.01 -7.85 -14.48
CA ILE A 32 4.77 -8.54 -14.15
C ILE A 32 4.13 -9.00 -15.46
N ASP A 33 3.71 -10.27 -15.49
CA ASP A 33 2.97 -10.83 -16.61
C ASP A 33 1.58 -10.17 -16.74
N LEU A 34 1.23 -9.74 -17.95
CA LEU A 34 0.06 -8.92 -18.22
C LEU A 34 -1.25 -9.71 -18.05
N ASP A 35 -1.30 -10.93 -18.56
CA ASP A 35 -2.50 -11.77 -18.49
C ASP A 35 -2.81 -12.15 -17.03
N ASP A 36 -1.77 -12.42 -16.24
CA ASP A 36 -1.87 -12.65 -14.81
C ASP A 36 -2.32 -11.42 -14.03
N LEU A 37 -1.77 -10.24 -14.36
CA LEU A 37 -2.14 -8.98 -13.71
C LEU A 37 -3.62 -8.66 -13.95
N GLU A 38 -4.08 -8.75 -15.20
CA GLU A 38 -5.47 -8.47 -15.56
C GLU A 38 -6.44 -9.44 -14.90
N ARG A 39 -6.12 -10.74 -14.89
CA ARG A 39 -6.95 -11.76 -14.24
C ARG A 39 -7.06 -11.57 -12.73
N LYS A 40 -5.99 -11.13 -12.07
CA LYS A 40 -5.97 -10.86 -10.60
C LYS A 40 -6.66 -9.55 -10.25
N ALA A 41 -6.50 -8.51 -11.07
CA ALA A 41 -7.08 -7.19 -10.83
C ALA A 41 -8.58 -7.13 -11.15
N ARG A 42 -9.08 -8.06 -11.98
CA ARG A 42 -10.48 -8.10 -12.42
C ARG A 42 -11.34 -8.95 -11.48
N TYR A 43 -12.44 -8.36 -11.00
CA TYR A 43 -13.48 -9.08 -10.25
C TYR A 43 -14.90 -8.67 -10.71
N PRO A 44 -15.80 -9.63 -11.00
CA PRO A 44 -15.57 -11.08 -11.01
C PRO A 44 -14.63 -11.50 -12.14
N GLN A 45 -13.93 -12.63 -11.95
CA GLN A 45 -12.99 -13.13 -12.96
C GLN A 45 -13.76 -13.54 -14.24
N PRO A 46 -13.20 -13.26 -15.42
CA PRO A 46 -13.78 -13.73 -16.67
C PRO A 46 -13.76 -15.26 -16.72
N ALA A 47 -14.74 -15.86 -17.39
CA ALA A 47 -14.78 -17.30 -17.60
C ALA A 47 -13.52 -17.78 -18.33
N PRO A 48 -12.99 -18.98 -18.05
CA PRO A 48 -11.90 -19.56 -18.82
C PRO A 48 -12.27 -19.55 -20.31
N MET A 49 -11.38 -19.07 -21.17
CA MET A 49 -11.53 -19.26 -22.61
C MET A 49 -11.29 -20.75 -22.88
N ASP A 50 -12.30 -21.43 -23.41
CA ASP A 50 -12.21 -22.83 -23.87
C ASP A 50 -11.14 -23.02 -24.96
#